data_AF-A0A531M6D6-F1
#
_entry.id   AF-A0A531M6D6-F1
#
_cell.length_a   1.000
_cell.length_b   1.000
_cell.length_c   1.000
_cell.angle_alpha   90.00
_cell.angle_beta   90.00
_cell.angle_gamma   90.00
#
_symmetry.space_group_name_H-M   'P 1'
#
loop_
_entity.id
_entity.type
_entity.pdbx_description
1 polymer ?
#
loop_
_entity_poly.entity_id
_entity_poly.type
_entity_poly.pdbx_seq_one_letter_code
_entity_poly.pdbx_strand_id
1 'polypeptide(L)' 'MALLTTMIKTLMAVVLALAASTLSAEAATFSMKRGLNLDQWVTWPGEDRWGDAKAILPYPEWRKFLGEDDLNALK' A
#
# COMPACT_ATOMS: atom_id res chain seq x y z
N MET A 1 44.35 -21.39 -4.63
CA MET A 1 43.11 -21.30 -3.83
C MET A 1 42.50 -19.89 -3.85
N ALA A 2 43.24 -18.83 -3.50
CA ALA A 2 42.72 -17.46 -3.44
C ALA A 2 42.06 -16.96 -4.75
N LEU A 3 42.69 -17.17 -5.91
CA LEU A 3 42.13 -16.75 -7.21
C LEU A 3 40.82 -17.45 -7.57
N LEU A 4 40.70 -18.75 -7.25
CA LEU A 4 39.49 -19.54 -7.49
C LEU A 4 38.34 -19.05 -6.60
N THR A 5 38.61 -18.78 -5.33
CA THR A 5 37.63 -18.25 -4.38
C THR A 5 37.16 -16.84 -4.77
N THR A 6 38.08 -15.99 -5.25
CA THR A 6 37.72 -14.67 -5.79
C THR A 6 36.83 -14.81 -7.00
N MET A 7 37.19 -15.66 -7.98
CA MET A 7 36.41 -15.89 -9.20
C MET A 7 34.99 -16.38 -8.91
N ILE A 8 34.84 -17.32 -7.95
CA ILE A 8 33.52 -17.82 -7.52
C ILE A 8 32.69 -16.69 -6.91
N LYS A 9 33.29 -15.85 -6.06
CA LYS A 9 32.59 -14.72 -5.44
C LYS A 9 32.14 -13.67 -6.45
N THR A 10 32.98 -13.35 -7.44
CA THR A 10 32.59 -12.44 -8.52
C THR A 10 31.46 -13.01 -9.36
N LEU A 11 31.54 -14.30 -9.71
CA LEU A 11 30.44 -14.97 -10.43
C LEU A 11 29.14 -14.94 -9.65
N MET A 12 29.20 -15.20 -8.34
CA MET A 12 28.03 -15.17 -7.47
C MET A 12 27.44 -13.75 -7.38
N ALA A 13 28.29 -12.72 -7.28
CA ALA A 13 27.87 -11.32 -7.27
C ALA A 13 27.21 -10.90 -8.59
N VAL A 14 27.74 -11.36 -9.73
CA VAL A 14 27.14 -11.10 -11.05
C VAL A 14 25.77 -11.76 -11.18
N VAL A 15 25.63 -13.01 -10.71
CA VAL A 15 24.34 -13.72 -10.72
C VAL A 15 23.31 -13.00 -9.84
N LEU A 16 23.70 -12.56 -8.64
CA LEU A 16 22.83 -11.79 -7.75
C LEU A 16 22.42 -10.45 -8.36
N ALA A 17 23.34 -9.74 -9.02
CA ALA A 17 23.04 -8.49 -9.70
C ALA A 17 22.05 -8.69 -10.87
N LEU A 18 22.22 -9.76 -11.65
CA LEU A 18 21.26 -10.12 -12.70
C LEU A 18 19.88 -10.45 -12.13
N ALA A 19 19.81 -11.24 -11.06
CA ALA A 19 18.54 -11.60 -10.42
C ALA A 19 17.81 -10.39 -9.82
N ALA A 20 18.55 -9.41 -9.26
CA ALA A 20 17.95 -8.19 -8.74
C ALA A 20 17.35 -7.31 -9.86
N SER A 21 17.92 -7.35 -11.07
CA SER A 21 17.43 -6.55 -12.21
C SER A 21 16.05 -6.96 -12.72
N THR A 22 15.60 -8.20 -12.46
CA THR A 22 14.27 -8.68 -12.88
C THR A 22 13.14 -8.21 -11.97
N LEU A 23 13.45 -7.73 -10.76
CA LEU A 23 12.44 -7.28 -9.78
C LEU A 23 11.70 -6.02 -10.23
N SER A 24 12.33 -5.17 -11.04
CA SER A 24 11.71 -3.94 -11.57
C SER A 24 10.59 -4.22 -12.60
N ALA A 25 10.55 -5.43 -13.19
CA ALA A 25 9.55 -5.79 -14.17
C ALA A 25 8.17 -6.09 -13.53
N GLU A 26 8.12 -6.54 -12.27
CA GLU A 26 6.84 -6.83 -11.61
C GLU A 26 5.99 -5.58 -11.39
N ALA A 27 6.61 -4.43 -11.12
CA ALA A 27 5.90 -3.16 -10.95
C ALA A 27 5.17 -2.71 -12.23
N ALA A 28 5.70 -3.07 -13.41
CA ALA A 28 5.06 -2.79 -14.71
C ALA A 28 3.96 -3.80 -15.07
N THR A 29 3.84 -4.92 -14.34
CA THR A 29 2.75 -5.90 -14.50
C THR A 29 1.52 -5.56 -13.66
N PHE A 30 1.54 -4.44 -12.92
CA PHE A 30 0.35 -3.96 -12.23
C PHE A 30 -0.80 -3.81 -13.23
N SER A 31 -1.79 -4.68 -13.09
CA SER A 31 -3.02 -4.64 -13.85
C SER A 31 -4.15 -4.45 -12.86
N MET A 32 -4.92 -3.38 -13.05
CA MET A 32 -6.03 -3.02 -12.19
C MET A 32 -7.10 -4.13 -12.26
N LYS A 33 -7.13 -5.04 -11.28
CA LYS A 33 -8.07 -6.17 -11.26
C LYS A 33 -9.50 -5.77 -10.87
N ARG A 34 -9.64 -4.74 -10.02
CA ARG A 34 -10.92 -4.13 -9.61
C ARG A 34 -10.68 -2.64 -9.39
N GLY A 35 -11.44 -1.79 -10.07
CA GLY A 35 -11.47 -0.36 -9.77
C GLY A 35 -12.14 -0.14 -8.41
N LEU A 36 -11.53 0.68 -7.55
CA LEU A 36 -12.21 1.18 -6.37
C LEU A 36 -13.25 2.19 -6.86
N ASN A 37 -14.52 1.96 -6.55
CA ASN A 37 -15.56 2.92 -6.93
C ASN A 37 -15.44 4.15 -6.04
N LEU A 38 -14.87 5.22 -6.57
CA LEU A 38 -14.78 6.51 -5.88
C LEU A 38 -16.15 7.17 -5.72
N ASP A 39 -17.18 6.69 -6.44
CA ASP A 39 -18.58 7.05 -6.19
C ASP A 39 -19.12 6.40 -4.91
N GLN A 40 -18.33 5.72 -4.08
CA GLN A 40 -18.71 5.47 -2.68
C GLN A 40 -18.35 6.65 -1.75
N TRP A 41 -17.48 7.57 -2.20
CA TRP A 41 -17.17 8.82 -1.51
C TRP A 41 -18.04 9.96 -2.03
N VAL A 42 -19.34 9.72 -2.19
CA VAL A 42 -20.25 10.74 -2.74
C VAL A 42 -20.46 11.83 -1.72
N THR A 43 -19.86 12.98 -2.04
CA THR A 43 -20.13 14.31 -1.48
C THR A 43 -19.98 14.40 0.03
N TRP A 44 -18.75 14.73 0.44
CA TRP A 44 -18.60 15.59 1.61
C TRP A 44 -19.60 16.75 1.50
N PRO A 45 -20.33 17.06 2.58
CA PRO A 45 -21.19 18.22 2.59
C PRO A 45 -20.39 19.47 2.19
N GLY A 46 -21.03 20.43 1.53
CA GLY A 46 -20.39 21.71 1.22
C GLY A 46 -19.84 22.38 2.48
N GLU A 47 -18.84 23.26 2.33
CA GLU A 47 -18.17 23.97 3.42
C GLU A 47 -19.16 24.65 4.38
N ASP A 48 -20.26 25.16 3.83
CA ASP A 48 -21.38 25.77 4.54
C ASP A 48 -22.04 24.86 5.60
N ARG A 49 -21.82 23.54 5.51
CA ARG A 49 -22.41 22.53 6.38
C ARG A 49 -21.39 21.76 7.21
N TRP A 50 -20.11 22.16 7.20
CA TRP A 50 -19.07 21.50 7.99
C TRP A 50 -19.24 21.67 9.51
N GLY A 51 -19.92 22.74 9.94
CA GLY A 51 -20.28 22.94 11.35
C GLY A 51 -21.49 22.10 11.81
N ASP A 52 -22.23 21.47 10.89
CA ASP A 52 -23.41 20.66 11.22
C ASP A 52 -22.97 19.24 11.61
N ALA A 53 -23.02 18.97 12.92
CA ALA A 53 -22.70 17.66 13.49
C ALA A 53 -23.51 16.53 12.83
N LYS A 54 -24.75 16.78 12.39
CA LYS A 54 -25.58 15.76 11.73
C LYS A 54 -25.17 15.51 10.27
N ALA A 55 -24.51 16.47 9.64
CA ALA A 55 -23.99 16.32 8.27
C ALA A 55 -22.61 15.66 8.24
N ILE A 56 -21.78 15.88 9.27
CA ILE A 56 -20.41 15.35 9.36
C ILE A 56 -20.33 14.00 10.10
N LEU A 57 -21.17 13.79 11.12
CA LEU A 57 -21.15 12.55 11.91
C LEU A 57 -22.06 11.40 11.42
N PRO A 58 -22.83 11.45 10.31
CA PRO A 58 -23.78 10.39 9.96
C PRO A 58 -23.10 9.21 9.26
N TYR A 59 -21.78 9.06 9.37
CA TYR A 59 -21.04 7.88 8.92
C TYR A 59 -20.75 6.96 10.12
N PRO A 60 -21.73 6.27 10.74
CA PRO A 60 -21.47 5.32 11.81
C PRO A 60 -20.87 4.00 11.30
N GLU A 61 -20.70 3.84 9.99
CA GLU A 61 -20.37 2.56 9.38
C GLU A 61 -18.96 2.08 9.73
N TRP A 62 -17.99 2.99 9.82
CA TRP A 62 -16.65 2.62 10.30
C TRP A 62 -16.68 2.22 11.78
N ARG A 63 -17.55 2.82 12.61
CA ARG A 63 -17.74 2.40 14.02
C ARG A 63 -18.36 1.01 14.16
N LYS A 64 -18.95 0.44 13.10
CA LYS A 64 -19.41 -0.96 13.11
C LYS A 64 -18.25 -1.95 13.04
N PHE A 65 -17.09 -1.51 12.56
CA PHE A 65 -15.94 -2.39 12.27
C PHE A 65 -14.64 -1.98 12.99
N LEU A 66 -14.58 -0.79 13.61
CA LEU A 66 -13.46 -0.34 14.44
C LEU A 66 -13.82 -0.40 15.93
N GLY A 67 -13.15 -1.29 16.67
CA GLY A 67 -13.20 -1.40 18.12
C GLY A 67 -12.06 -0.67 18.82
N GLU A 68 -12.07 -0.71 20.16
CA GLU A 68 -11.04 -0.07 20.98
C GLU A 68 -9.65 -0.69 20.76
N ASP A 69 -9.59 -2.00 20.55
CA ASP A 69 -8.35 -2.72 20.24
C ASP A 69 -7.75 -2.29 18.89
N ASP A 70 -8.60 -2.10 17.87
CA ASP A 70 -8.16 -1.61 16.54
C ASP A 70 -7.62 -0.19 16.63
N LEU A 71 -8.23 0.66 17.46
CA LEU A 71 -7.77 2.02 17.70
C LEU A 71 -6.45 2.07 18.47
N ASN A 72 -6.26 1.15 19.43
CA ASN A 72 -5.01 1.04 20.18
C ASN A 72 -3.84 0.55 19.32
N ALA A 73 -4.11 -0.26 18.29
CA ALA A 73 -3.11 -0.73 17.33
C ALA A 73 -2.58 0.36 16.38
N LEU A 74 -3.23 1.54 16.33
CA LEU A 74 -2.83 2.68 15.49
C LEU A 74 -1.87 3.67 16.19
N LYS A 75 -1.62 3.51 17.49
CA LYS A 75 -0.64 4.30 18.25
C LYS A 75 0.76 3.70 18.14
#